data_AF-A0A2V9K4B4-F1
#
_entry.id   AF-A0A2V9K4B4-F1
#
_cell.length_a   1.000
_cell.length_b   1.000
_cell.length_c   1.000
_cell.angle_alpha   90.00
_cell.angle_beta   90.00
_cell.angle_gamma   90.00
#
_symmetry.space_group_name_H-M   'P 1'
#
loop_
_entity.id
_entity.type
_entity.pdbx_description
1 polymer ?
#
loop_
_entity_poly.entity_id
_entity_poly.type
_entity_poly.pdbx_seq_one_letter_code
_entity_poly.pdbx_strand_id
1 'polypeptide(L)'
;PGDRTINNWIPRAAFADAKQLTYGNSGRGIVDSPGNVLFDFSILRDFKIRETKRVEIHADFFNVFNHANFGFPVTNLTSGAFGTISSAGEPRDIQIGVKVVF
;
A
#
# COMPACT_ATOMS: atom_id res chain seq x y z
N PRO A 1 3.00 -5.46 23.93
CA PRO A 1 2.83 -4.96 22.55
C PRO A 1 3.51 -3.59 22.40
N GLY A 2 4.84 -3.59 22.33
CA GLY A 2 5.63 -2.37 22.17
C GLY A 2 6.34 -2.39 20.82
N ASP A 3 6.15 -1.31 20.06
CA ASP A 3 7.01 -0.85 18.96
C ASP A 3 7.05 -1.66 17.67
N ARG A 4 5.89 -2.11 17.16
CA ARG A 4 5.77 -2.44 15.72
C ARG A 4 5.94 -1.17 14.90
N THR A 5 7.13 -1.00 14.34
CA THR A 5 7.47 0.11 13.42
C THR A 5 7.98 -0.47 12.10
N ILE A 6 8.12 0.36 11.07
CA ILE A 6 8.70 -0.09 9.79
C ILE A 6 10.14 -0.60 9.95
N ASN A 7 10.88 -0.18 10.98
CA ASN A 7 12.24 -0.65 11.25
C ASN A 7 12.30 -1.85 12.21
N ASN A 8 11.16 -2.24 12.79
CA ASN A 8 11.05 -3.34 13.75
C ASN A 8 9.64 -3.93 13.71
N TRP A 9 9.25 -4.46 12.55
CA TRP A 9 7.93 -5.05 12.34
C TRP A 9 7.88 -6.49 12.85
N ILE A 10 8.96 -7.24 12.57
CA ILE A 10 9.19 -8.58 13.10
C ILE A 10 10.39 -8.51 14.03
N PRO A 11 10.22 -8.77 15.34
CA PRO A 11 11.37 -8.82 16.25
C PRO A 11 12.25 -10.01 15.89
N ARG A 12 13.53 -9.77 15.57
CA ARG A 12 14.51 -10.84 15.27
C ARG A 12 14.60 -11.86 16.41
N ALA A 13 14.46 -11.42 17.66
CA ALA A 13 14.49 -12.29 18.83
C ALA A 13 13.36 -13.34 18.88
N ALA A 14 12.29 -13.19 18.09
CA ALA A 14 11.21 -14.17 18.03
C ALA A 14 11.52 -15.37 17.11
N PHE A 15 12.60 -15.30 16.32
CA PHE A 15 12.96 -16.32 15.33
C PHE A 15 14.42 -16.70 15.44
N ALA A 16 14.71 -17.97 15.20
CA ALA A 16 16.05 -18.51 15.11
C ALA A 16 16.09 -19.56 14.00
N ASP A 17 17.24 -19.76 13.39
CA ASP A 17 17.43 -20.86 12.45
C ASP A 17 17.28 -22.19 13.19
N ALA A 18 16.60 -23.15 12.55
CA ALA A 18 16.56 -24.51 13.03
C ALA A 18 17.98 -25.09 13.04
N LYS A 19 18.25 -26.04 13.95
CA LYS A 19 19.53 -26.74 13.95
C LYS A 19 19.73 -27.46 12.61
N GLN A 20 20.98 -27.58 12.17
CA GLN A 20 21.31 -28.29 10.95
C GLN A 20 20.69 -29.70 10.96
N LEU A 21 20.07 -30.09 9.85
CA LEU A 21 19.36 -31.37 9.68
C LEU A 21 18.13 -31.55 10.60
N THR A 22 17.55 -30.46 11.12
CA THR A 22 16.29 -30.50 11.89
C THR A 22 15.22 -29.62 11.24
N TYR A 23 13.96 -29.97 11.48
CA TYR A 23 12.82 -29.12 11.11
C TYR A 23 12.64 -27.99 12.12
N GLY A 24 12.25 -26.82 11.63
CA GLY A 24 11.79 -25.72 12.47
C GLY A 24 10.38 -25.94 13.02
N ASN A 25 9.98 -25.10 13.98
CA ASN A 25 8.66 -25.11 14.61
C ASN A 25 7.78 -23.90 14.24
N SER A 26 8.26 -23.02 13.34
CA SER A 26 7.47 -21.87 12.90
C SER A 26 6.28 -22.33 12.06
N GLY A 27 5.09 -21.81 12.37
CA GLY A 27 3.92 -21.97 11.52
C GLY A 27 4.11 -21.28 10.16
N ARG A 28 3.33 -21.72 9.16
CA ARG A 28 3.26 -21.08 7.84
C ARG A 28 2.30 -19.89 7.90
N GLY A 29 2.71 -18.72 7.40
CA GLY A 29 1.86 -17.55 7.31
C GLY A 29 1.59 -16.83 8.64
N ILE A 30 2.50 -16.95 9.62
CA ILE A 30 2.36 -16.34 10.96
C ILE A 30 2.78 -14.87 11.04
N VAL A 31 3.16 -14.27 9.91
CA VAL A 31 3.62 -12.88 9.81
C VAL A 31 2.59 -12.09 9.01
N ASP A 32 1.92 -11.18 9.68
CA ASP A 32 1.03 -10.21 9.05
C ASP A 32 1.80 -8.95 8.65
N SER A 33 1.36 -8.30 7.58
CA SER A 33 1.84 -6.97 7.18
C SER A 33 0.96 -5.86 7.76
N PRO A 34 1.39 -4.60 7.70
CA PRO A 34 0.52 -3.48 8.01
C PRO A 34 -0.77 -3.55 7.19
N GLY A 35 -1.89 -3.18 7.79
CA GLY A 35 -3.14 -3.02 7.05
C GLY A 35 -3.05 -1.86 6.07
N ASN A 36 -3.80 -1.95 4.98
CA ASN A 36 -3.94 -0.85 4.03
C ASN A 36 -5.16 0.01 4.38
N VAL A 37 -4.99 1.32 4.26
CA VAL A 37 -6.05 2.32 4.31
C VAL A 37 -5.96 3.15 3.04
N LEU A 38 -6.88 2.90 2.13
CA LEU A 38 -6.96 3.59 0.84
C LEU A 38 -8.32 4.27 0.71
N PHE A 39 -8.30 5.54 0.36
CA PHE A 39 -9.47 6.34 0.10
C PHE A 39 -9.34 6.94 -1.30
N ASP A 40 -10.15 6.46 -2.22
CA ASP A 40 -10.16 6.91 -3.61
C ASP A 40 -11.44 7.71 -3.87
N PHE A 41 -11.32 8.72 -4.71
CA PHE A 41 -12.38 9.70 -4.93
C PHE A 41 -12.37 10.20 -6.36
N SER A 42 -13.57 10.30 -6.96
CA SER A 42 -13.73 10.79 -8.34
C SER A 42 -14.81 11.87 -8.40
N ILE A 43 -14.54 12.94 -9.14
CA ILE A 43 -15.49 14.00 -9.47
C ILE A 43 -15.70 14.02 -10.97
N LEU A 44 -16.96 13.86 -11.39
CA LEU A 44 -17.39 14.06 -12.77
C LEU A 44 -18.38 15.22 -12.84
N ARG A 45 -18.16 16.13 -13.78
CA ARG A 45 -19.09 17.22 -14.03
C ARG A 45 -19.27 17.50 -15.52
N ASP A 46 -20.53 17.55 -15.91
CA ASP A 46 -20.95 17.98 -17.22
C ASP A 46 -21.31 19.48 -17.23
N PHE A 47 -20.73 20.20 -18.19
CA PHE A 47 -21.02 21.58 -18.50
C PHE A 47 -21.71 21.65 -19.86
N LYS A 48 -23.02 21.95 -19.87
CA LYS A 48 -23.76 22.22 -21.11
C LYS A 48 -23.31 23.56 -21.68
N ILE A 49 -22.82 23.56 -22.91
CA ILE A 49 -22.44 24.80 -23.63
C ILE A 49 -23.60 25.27 -24.51
N ARG A 50 -24.19 24.36 -25.29
CA ARG A 50 -25.36 24.58 -26.16
C ARG A 50 -26.23 23.31 -26.19
N GLU A 51 -27.32 23.34 -26.95
CA GLU A 51 -28.32 22.26 -27.03
C GLU A 51 -27.70 20.88 -27.28
N THR A 52 -26.75 20.76 -28.23
CA THR A 52 -26.08 19.48 -28.52
C THR A 52 -24.65 19.38 -27.98
N LYS A 53 -24.08 20.48 -27.47
CA LYS A 53 -22.66 20.54 -27.09
C LYS A 53 -22.46 20.57 -25.59
N ARG A 54 -21.63 19.66 -25.07
CA ARG A 54 -21.24 19.64 -23.65
C ARG A 54 -19.76 19.31 -23.46
N VAL A 55 -19.21 19.78 -22.36
CA VAL A 55 -17.87 19.43 -21.89
C VAL A 55 -18.01 18.61 -20.62
N GLU A 56 -17.41 17.43 -20.61
CA GLU A 56 -17.26 16.60 -19.43
C GLU A 56 -15.87 16.88 -18.83
N ILE A 57 -15.83 17.18 -17.54
CA ILE A 57 -14.59 17.23 -16.75
C ILE A 57 -14.61 16.07 -15.78
N HIS A 58 -13.53 15.29 -15.77
CA HIS A 58 -13.31 14.19 -14.85
C HIS A 58 -12.03 14.44 -14.06
N ALA A 59 -12.07 14.25 -12.75
CA ALA A 59 -10.89 14.23 -11.90
C ALA A 59 -10.95 12.99 -10.99
N ASP A 60 -9.92 12.15 -11.06
CA ASP A 60 -9.72 10.97 -10.23
C ASP A 60 -8.59 11.24 -9.23
N PHE A 61 -8.81 10.89 -7.97
CA PHE A 61 -7.86 11.02 -6.87
C PHE A 61 -7.68 9.65 -6.23
N PHE A 62 -6.51 9.06 -6.41
CA PHE A 62 -6.13 7.80 -5.75
C PHE A 62 -5.34 8.13 -4.49
N ASN A 63 -5.63 7.44 -3.38
CA ASN A 63 -5.03 7.74 -2.08
C ASN A 63 -5.19 9.22 -1.68
N VAL A 64 -6.43 9.72 -1.63
CA VAL A 64 -6.76 11.14 -1.49
C VAL A 64 -6.13 11.80 -0.25
N PHE A 65 -5.97 11.05 0.85
CA PHE A 65 -5.33 11.51 2.08
C PHE A 65 -3.81 11.30 2.12
N ASN A 66 -3.23 10.74 1.05
CA ASN A 66 -1.80 10.42 0.94
C ASN A 66 -1.30 9.56 2.11
N HIS A 67 -2.09 8.56 2.52
CA HIS A 67 -1.72 7.62 3.57
C HIS A 67 -0.68 6.62 3.05
N ALA A 68 0.41 6.43 3.79
CA ALA A 68 1.46 5.49 3.42
C ALA A 68 1.00 4.05 3.71
N ASN A 69 0.68 3.32 2.63
CA ASN A 69 0.33 1.92 2.69
C ASN A 69 1.60 1.07 2.59
N PHE A 70 2.17 0.69 3.74
CA PHE A 70 3.44 -0.03 3.79
C PHE A 70 3.33 -1.46 3.24
N GLY A 71 4.40 -1.93 2.59
CA GLY A 71 4.47 -3.26 2.02
C GLY A 71 4.79 -4.36 3.05
N PHE A 72 5.27 -5.49 2.53
CA PHE A 72 5.62 -6.65 3.36
C PHE A 72 6.96 -6.47 4.07
N PRO A 73 7.11 -6.98 5.29
CA PRO A 73 8.40 -7.05 5.97
C PRO A 73 9.32 -8.08 5.31
N VAL A 74 10.62 -7.89 5.43
CA VAL A 74 11.60 -8.89 5.02
C VAL A 74 11.54 -10.09 5.96
N THR A 75 11.20 -11.26 5.43
CA THR A 75 11.03 -12.51 6.19
C THR A 75 12.21 -13.46 6.10
N ASN A 76 13.24 -13.16 5.30
CA ASN A 76 14.46 -13.94 5.28
C ASN A 76 15.31 -13.65 6.52
N LEU A 77 15.41 -14.63 7.44
CA LEU A 77 16.10 -14.49 8.72
C LEU A 77 17.60 -14.16 8.60
N THR A 78 18.24 -14.61 7.51
CA THR A 78 19.66 -14.33 7.24
C THR A 78 19.91 -12.92 6.70
N SER A 79 18.86 -12.19 6.32
CA SER A 79 18.98 -10.81 5.84
C SER A 79 19.28 -9.85 6.99
N GLY A 80 20.20 -8.90 6.75
CA GLY A 80 20.42 -7.77 7.64
C GLY A 80 19.15 -6.94 7.87
N ALA A 81 18.28 -6.88 6.87
CA ALA A 81 17.00 -6.18 6.89
C ALA A 81 15.84 -7.02 7.45
N PHE A 82 16.08 -8.21 8.02
CA PHE A 82 15.00 -9.03 8.58
C PHE A 82 14.11 -8.23 9.54
N GLY A 83 12.80 -8.35 9.33
CA GLY A 83 11.80 -7.68 10.15
C GLY A 83 11.61 -6.19 9.87
N THR A 84 12.27 -5.62 8.86
CA THR A 84 12.00 -4.25 8.42
C THR A 84 11.12 -4.22 7.17
N ILE A 85 10.42 -3.10 6.97
CA ILE A 85 9.62 -2.78 5.79
C ILE A 85 10.28 -1.58 5.11
N SER A 86 10.66 -1.76 3.85
CA SER A 86 11.35 -0.73 3.05
C SER A 86 10.57 -0.31 1.81
N SER A 87 9.30 -0.70 1.71
CA SER A 87 8.43 -0.37 0.59
C SER A 87 7.09 0.17 1.08
N ALA A 88 6.47 0.96 0.22
CA ALA A 88 5.11 1.41 0.34
C ALA A 88 4.43 1.34 -1.03
N GLY A 89 3.10 1.28 -1.03
CA GLY A 89 2.29 1.44 -2.23
C GLY A 89 2.39 2.84 -2.81
N GLU A 90 1.61 3.06 -3.86
CA GLU A 90 1.63 4.33 -4.59
C GLU A 90 1.27 5.52 -3.67
N PRO A 91 2.01 6.63 -3.78
CA PRO A 91 1.60 7.88 -3.15
C PRO A 91 0.31 8.39 -3.82
N ARG A 92 -0.23 9.50 -3.31
CA ARG A 92 -1.39 10.13 -3.95
C ARG A 92 -1.14 10.41 -5.43
N ASP A 93 -2.02 9.88 -6.28
CA ASP A 93 -2.05 10.16 -7.72
C ASP A 93 -3.34 10.91 -8.08
N ILE A 94 -3.24 11.87 -8.98
CA ILE A 94 -4.36 12.71 -9.41
C ILE A 94 -4.37 12.78 -10.93
N GLN A 95 -5.46 12.34 -11.52
CA GLN A 95 -5.65 12.31 -12.95
C GLN A 95 -6.82 13.22 -13.34
N ILE A 96 -6.63 14.00 -14.40
CA ILE A 96 -7.64 14.95 -14.88
C ILE A 96 -7.87 14.70 -16.36
N GLY A 97 -9.14 14.53 -16.74
CA GLY A 97 -9.60 14.34 -18.09
C GLY A 97 -10.62 15.39 -18.51
N VAL A 98 -10.56 15.79 -19.78
CA VAL A 98 -11.57 16.65 -20.40
C VAL A 98 -12.05 15.99 -21.68
N LYS A 99 -13.38 15.92 -21.84
CA LYS A 99 -14.01 15.41 -23.06
C LYS A 99 -14.98 16.43 -23.62
N VAL A 100 -14.88 16.68 -24.93
CA VAL A 100 -15.82 17.53 -25.67
C VAL A 100 -16.77 16.63 -26.45
N VAL A 101 -18.07 16.87 -26.29
CA VAL A 101 -19.14 16.16 -26.98
C VAL A 101 -19.89 17.15 -27.86
N PHE A 102 -20.11 16.80 -29.14
CA PHE A 102 -20.72 17.65 -30.16
C PHE A 102 -21.85 16.96 -30.91
#